data_AF-A0A933D3Q2-F1
#
_entry.id   AF-A0A933D3Q2-F1
#
_cell.length_a   1.000
_cell.length_b   1.000
_cell.length_c   1.000
_cell.angle_alpha   90.00
_cell.angle_beta   90.00
_cell.angle_gamma   90.00
#
_symmetry.space_group_name_H-M   'P 1'
#
loop_
_entity.id
_entity.type
_entity.pdbx_description
1 polymer ?
#
loop_
_entity_poly.entity_id
_entity_poly.type
_entity_poly.pdbx_seq_one_letter_code
_entity_poly.pdbx_strand_id
1 'polypeptide(L)' 'MRVTTFEGIVENGRIRLPATVQLPERAKVYVVIPDVEVQTVVYIGSPRLVHPEQAAYFKKEVVEELPDASL' A
#
# COMPACT_ATOMS: atom_id res chain seq x y z
N MET A 1 -15.84 -4.82 -19.82
CA MET A 1 -15.51 -3.48 -19.29
C MET A 1 -14.46 -2.87 -20.22
N ARG A 2 -14.71 -1.68 -20.79
CA ARG A 2 -13.79 -1.04 -21.74
C ARG A 2 -12.89 -0.10 -20.94
N VAL A 3 -11.57 -0.32 -21.01
CA VAL A 3 -10.57 0.50 -20.32
C VAL A 3 -9.73 1.18 -21.38
N THR A 4 -9.46 2.47 -21.19
CA THR A 4 -8.53 3.24 -22.01
C THR A 4 -7.33 3.58 -21.14
N THR A 5 -6.14 3.25 -21.60
CA THR A 5 -4.88 3.59 -20.92
C THR A 5 -4.34 4.88 -21.50
N PHE A 6 -3.96 5.81 -20.64
CA PHE A 6 -3.27 7.04 -21.00
C PHE A 6 -1.87 7.02 -20.40
N GLU A 7 -0.88 7.39 -21.21
CA GLU A 7 0.47 7.66 -20.70
C GLU A 7 0.52 9.07 -20.11
N GLY A 8 1.17 9.20 -18.97
CA GLY A 8 1.36 10.46 -18.27
C GLY A 8 2.68 10.45 -17.53
N ILE A 9 3.21 11.64 -17.24
CA ILE A 9 4.49 11.80 -16.54
C ILE A 9 4.20 12.25 -15.12
N VAL A 10 4.96 11.74 -14.16
CA VAL A 10 4.92 12.23 -12.78
C VAL A 10 5.88 13.40 -12.66
N GLU A 11 5.35 14.59 -12.41
CA GLU A 11 6.13 15.80 -12.13
C GLU A 11 5.76 16.33 -10.73
N ASN A 12 6.75 16.50 -9.86
CA ASN A 12 6.56 16.97 -8.48
C ASN A 12 5.51 16.15 -7.68
N GLY A 13 5.53 14.82 -7.85
CA GLY A 13 4.58 13.91 -7.19
C GLY A 13 3.15 13.99 -7.72
N ARG A 14 2.91 14.67 -8.85
CA ARG A 14 1.60 14.78 -9.50
C ARG A 14 1.64 14.15 -10.88
N ILE A 15 0.62 13.35 -11.19
CA ILE A 15 0.43 12.79 -12.52
C ILE A 15 -0.04 13.91 -13.45
N ARG A 16 0.73 14.17 -14.51
CA ARG A 16 0.35 15.08 -15.59
C ARG A 16 0.01 14.27 -16.83
N LEU A 17 -1.24 14.40 -17.26
CA LEU A 17 -1.71 13.85 -18.52
C LEU A 17 -1.50 14.87 -19.65
N PRO A 18 -1.34 14.43 -20.90
CA PRO A 18 -1.34 15.32 -22.05
C PRO A 18 -2.59 16.22 -22.06
N ALA A 19 -2.44 17.47 -22.50
CA ALA A 19 -3.51 18.48 -22.45
C ALA A 19 -4.78 18.09 -23.23
N THR A 20 -4.68 17.15 -24.15
CA THR A 20 -5.79 16.63 -24.96
C THR A 20 -6.62 15.57 -24.24
N VAL A 21 -6.15 15.05 -23.10
CA VAL A 21 -6.87 14.02 -22.34
C VAL A 21 -7.88 14.67 -21.41
N GLN A 22 -9.17 14.44 -21.69
CA GLN A 22 -10.27 14.80 -20.79
C GLN A 22 -10.84 13.52 -20.16
N LEU A 23 -10.73 13.43 -18.84
CA LEU A 23 -11.33 12.33 -18.09
C LEU A 23 -12.83 12.62 -17.88
N PRO A 24 -13.73 11.65 -18.12
CA PRO A 24 -15.15 11.83 -17.84
C PRO A 24 -15.42 12.10 -16.36
N GLU A 25 -16.48 12.85 -16.07
CA GLU A 25 -16.90 13.13 -14.70
C GLU A 25 -17.18 11.82 -13.95
N ARG A 26 -16.69 11.73 -12.70
CA ARG A 26 -16.87 10.55 -11.80
C ARG A 26 -16.29 9.24 -12.35
N ALA A 27 -15.40 9.29 -13.35
CA ALA A 27 -14.71 8.10 -13.84
C ALA A 27 -13.80 7.49 -12.76
N LYS A 28 -13.81 6.16 -12.64
CA LYS A 28 -12.87 5.42 -11.80
C LYS A 28 -11.51 5.37 -12.49
N VAL A 29 -10.47 5.86 -11.83
CA VAL A 29 -9.09 5.90 -12.35
C VAL A 29 -8.23 4.85 -11.64
N TYR A 30 -7.40 4.16 -12.41
CA TYR A 30 -6.36 3.27 -11.90
C TYR A 30 -5.00 3.86 -12.30
N VAL A 31 -4.07 3.94 -11.35
CA VAL A 31 -2.71 4.42 -11.61
C VAL A 31 -1.77 3.23 -11.48
N VAL A 32 -0.99 2.98 -12.52
CA VAL A 32 0.07 1.97 -12.52
C VAL A 32 1.39 2.72 -12.61
N ILE A 33 2.23 2.57 -11.59
CA ILE A 33 3.57 3.17 -11.55
C ILE A 33 4.56 2.02 -11.55
N PRO A 34 5.32 1.78 -12.64
CA PRO A 34 6.38 0.79 -12.64
C PRO A 34 7.49 1.22 -11.67
N ASP A 35 8.14 0.25 -11.04
CA ASP A 35 9.36 0.43 -10.25
C ASP A 35 9.24 1.37 -9.03
N VAL A 36 8.02 1.60 -8.54
CA VAL A 36 7.80 2.25 -7.25
C VAL A 36 7.84 1.20 -6.13
N GLU A 37 8.84 1.31 -5.26
CA GLU A 37 8.83 0.66 -3.96
C GLU A 37 7.78 1.33 -3.08
N VAL A 38 6.55 0.84 -3.14
CA VAL A 38 5.58 1.17 -2.10
C VAL A 38 6.06 0.47 -0.84
N GLN A 39 6.44 1.23 0.19
CA GLN A 39 6.55 0.68 1.54
C GLN A 39 5.18 0.16 1.93
N THR A 40 4.96 -1.12 1.66
CA THR A 40 3.82 -1.85 2.21
C THR A 40 4.11 -1.95 3.70
N VAL A 41 3.45 -1.10 4.48
CA VAL A 41 3.43 -1.28 5.92
C VAL A 41 2.68 -2.59 6.15
N VAL A 42 3.43 -3.68 6.30
CA VAL A 42 2.88 -5.00 6.55
C VAL A 42 2.16 -4.93 7.88
N TYR A 43 0.84 -4.92 7.83
CA TYR A 43 0.02 -5.00 9.03
C TYR A 43 -0.07 -6.46 9.46
N ILE A 44 0.68 -6.80 10.51
CA ILE A 44 0.50 -8.07 11.21
C ILE A 44 -0.64 -7.87 12.20
N GLY A 45 -1.82 -8.39 11.86
CA GLY A 45 -2.99 -8.36 12.73
C GLY A 45 -2.75 -9.18 13.99
N SER A 46 -2.72 -8.52 15.15
CA SER A 46 -2.71 -9.22 16.44
C SER A 46 -4.12 -9.68 16.80
N PRO A 47 -4.27 -10.85 17.46
CA PRO A 47 -5.54 -11.24 18.06
C PRO A 47 -6.07 -10.13 18.98
N ARG A 48 -7.39 -9.91 18.95
CA ARG A 48 -8.04 -9.01 19.90
C ARG A 48 -8.38 -9.78 21.17
N LEU A 49 -8.07 -9.19 22.32
CA LEU A 49 -8.52 -9.72 23.61
C LEU A 49 -10.04 -9.56 23.74
N VAL A 50 -10.70 -10.54 24.36
CA VAL A 50 -12.13 -10.44 24.73
C VAL A 50 -12.37 -9.24 25.66
N HIS A 51 -11.38 -8.94 26.50
CA HIS A 51 -11.36 -7.82 27.45
C HIS A 51 -10.12 -6.94 27.18
N PRO A 52 -10.26 -5.80 26.47
CA PRO A 52 -9.13 -4.96 26.08
C PRO A 52 -8.26 -4.49 27.26
N GLU A 53 -8.84 -4.27 28.43
CA GLU A 53 -8.17 -3.84 29.67
C GLU A 53 -7.12 -4.84 30.16
N GLN A 54 -7.22 -6.12 29.79
CA GLN A 54 -6.28 -7.16 30.17
C GLN A 54 -4.92 -7.04 29.48
N ALA A 55 -4.79 -6.18 28.46
CA ALA A 55 -3.52 -5.93 27.78
C ALA A 55 -2.40 -5.53 28.77
N ALA A 56 -2.74 -4.86 29.88
CA ALA A 56 -1.79 -4.49 30.92
C ALA A 56 -1.12 -5.69 31.62
N TYR A 57 -1.69 -6.89 31.54
CA TYR A 57 -1.13 -8.11 32.12
C TYR A 57 -0.13 -8.82 31.20
N PHE A 58 0.00 -8.41 29.94
CA PHE A 58 0.90 -9.03 28.97
C PHE A 58 2.15 -8.17 28.75
N LYS A 59 3.32 -8.79 28.78
CA LYS A 59 4.59 -8.16 28.40
C LYS A 59 4.94 -8.54 26.97
N LYS A 60 5.06 -7.55 26.07
CA LYS A 60 5.52 -7.78 24.70
C LYS A 60 7.02 -8.09 24.71
N GLU A 61 7.39 -9.20 24.10
CA GLU A 61 8.78 -9.56 23.80
C GLU A 61 8.96 -9.55 22.28
N VAL A 62 10.05 -8.95 21.81
CA VAL A 62 10.42 -8.93 20.40
C VAL A 62 11.77 -9.62 20.31
N VAL A 63 11.82 -10.72 19.58
CA VAL A 63 13.03 -11.47 19.31
C VAL A 63 13.35 -11.30 17.84
N GLU A 64 14.59 -10.92 17.53
CA GLU A 64 15.06 -10.93 16.14
C GLU A 64 15.26 -12.38 15.72
N GLU A 65 14.61 -12.76 14.62
CA GLU A 65 14.73 -14.11 14.09
C GLU A 65 16.15 -14.33 13.55
N LEU A 66 16.72 -15.51 13.83
CA LEU A 66 18.00 -15.91 13.26
C LEU A 66 17.87 -16.11 11.74
N PRO A 67 18.96 -15.95 10.98
CA PRO A 67 18.93 -16.17 9.54
C PRO A 67 18.38 -17.56 9.22
N ASP A 68 17.46 -17.62 8.27
CA ASP A 68 16.89 -18.88 7.79
C ASP A 68 18.01 -19.79 7.29
N ALA A 69 17.91 -21.10 7.55
CA ALA A 69 18.92 -22.05 7.14
C ALA A 69 18.79 -22.27 5.63
N SER A 70 19.58 -21.53 4.86
CA SER A 70 19.59 -21.55 3.39
C SER A 70 19.51 -22.97 2.81
N LEU A 71 18.44 -23.27 2.06
CA LEU A 71 18.30 -24.46 1.21
C LEU A 71 18.88 -24.21 -0.19
#